data_AF-A0A0L6Z6Y5-F1
#
_entry.id   AF-A0A0L6Z6Y5-F1
#
_cell.length_a   1.000
_cell.length_b   1.000
_cell.length_c   1.000
_cell.angle_alpha   90.00
_cell.angle_beta   90.00
_cell.angle_gamma   90.00
#
_symmetry.space_group_name_H-M   'P 1'
#
loop_
_entity.id
_entity.type
_entity.pdbx_description
1 polymer ?
#
loop_
_entity_poly.entity_id
_entity_poly.type
_entity_poly.pdbx_seq_one_letter_code
_entity_poly.pdbx_strand_id
1 'polypeptide(L)' 'MIAILSPAKTLNREKATNTDLYTKPVFLKDAGILMKELEKYTPPELESLMKINSKLAEESLNMHFKWSIEKWKAGYIS' A
#
# COMPACT_ATOMS: atom_id res chain seq x y z
N MET A 1 -15.40 -3.20 23.18
CA MET A 1 -15.88 -2.16 22.25
C MET A 1 -14.97 -2.17 21.02
N ILE A 2 -15.54 -2.06 19.82
CA ILE A 2 -14.78 -2.01 18.55
C ILE A 2 -15.20 -0.73 17.82
N ALA A 3 -14.23 0.02 17.31
CA ALA A 3 -14.45 1.19 16.46
C ALA A 3 -13.94 0.89 15.05
N ILE A 4 -14.65 1.36 14.03
CA ILE A 4 -14.29 1.20 12.62
C ILE A 4 -14.12 2.60 12.03
N LEU A 5 -12.94 2.85 11.44
CA LEU A 5 -12.60 4.11 10.82
C LEU A 5 -12.35 3.90 9.33
N SER A 6 -12.65 4.93 8.54
CA SER A 6 -12.25 4.95 7.13
C SER A 6 -10.74 5.20 7.02
N PRO A 7 -10.07 4.60 6.02
CA PRO A 7 -8.64 4.87 5.79
C PRO A 7 -8.41 6.29 5.27
N ALA A 8 -7.21 6.81 5.49
CA ALA A 8 -6.77 8.07 4.88
C ALA A 8 -6.29 7.86 3.43
N LYS A 9 -6.38 8.90 2.61
CA LYS A 9 -5.82 8.93 1.24
C LYS A 9 -4.33 9.29 1.23
N THR A 10 -3.85 9.99 2.26
CA THR A 10 -2.47 10.45 2.37
C THR A 10 -1.68 9.53 3.30
N LEU A 11 -0.39 9.38 3.01
CA LEU A 11 0.53 8.57 3.79
C LEU A 11 1.78 9.40 4.13
N ASN A 12 2.06 9.58 5.42
CA ASN A 12 3.30 10.22 5.87
C ASN A 12 4.31 9.14 6.26
N ARG A 13 5.46 9.10 5.57
CA ARG A 13 6.56 8.15 5.81
C ARG A 13 7.78 8.76 6.50
N GLU A 14 7.81 10.08 6.67
CA GLU A 14 8.94 10.80 7.26
C GLU A 14 8.87 10.83 8.79
N LYS A 15 7.67 10.66 9.34
CA LYS A 15 7.47 10.68 10.79
C LYS A 15 7.88 9.35 11.41
N ALA A 16 8.87 9.40 12.31
CA ALA A 16 9.20 8.27 13.17
C ALA A 16 7.96 7.87 13.99
N THR A 17 7.67 6.57 14.06
CA THR A 17 6.64 6.05 14.94
C THR A 17 7.11 6.17 16.38
N ASN A 18 6.21 6.50 17.30
CA ASN A 18 6.55 6.55 18.73
C ASN A 18 6.69 5.14 19.35
N THR A 19 6.72 4.09 18.53
CA THR A 19 6.76 2.68 18.94
C THR A 19 7.30 1.80 17.83
N ASP A 20 7.95 0.71 18.22
CA ASP A 20 8.42 -0.37 17.36
C ASP A 20 7.48 -1.59 17.37
N LEU A 21 6.36 -1.51 18.12
CA LEU A 21 5.37 -2.58 18.16
C LEU A 21 4.47 -2.53 16.92
N TYR A 22 4.45 -3.63 16.16
CA TYR A 22 3.56 -3.80 15.03
C TYR A 22 3.09 -5.26 14.91
N THR A 23 2.01 -5.46 14.16
CA THR A 23 1.49 -6.79 13.81
C THR A 23 1.48 -6.96 12.30
N LYS A 24 1.27 -8.21 11.85
CA LYS A 24 1.16 -8.52 10.42
C LYS A 24 -0.31 -8.46 10.00
N PRO A 25 -0.64 -7.85 8.84
CA PRO A 25 -1.99 -7.88 8.31
C PRO A 25 -2.46 -9.32 8.05
N VAL A 26 -3.71 -9.64 8.40
CA VAL A 26 -4.26 -10.99 8.24
C VAL A 26 -4.58 -11.32 6.78
N PHE A 27 -4.94 -10.33 5.97
CA PHE A 27 -5.38 -10.49 4.57
C PHE A 27 -4.27 -10.26 3.53
N LEU A 28 -3.03 -10.68 3.83
CA LEU A 28 -1.89 -10.49 2.91
C LEU A 28 -2.05 -11.23 1.58
N LYS A 29 -2.69 -12.41 1.59
CA LYS A 29 -2.96 -13.19 0.38
C LYS A 29 -3.90 -12.44 -0.57
N ASP A 30 -4.98 -11.88 -0.02
CA ASP A 30 -5.99 -11.17 -0.80
C ASP A 30 -5.44 -9.83 -1.31
N ALA A 31 -4.69 -9.11 -0.47
CA ALA A 31 -3.95 -7.91 -0.90
C ALA A 31 -3.01 -8.21 -2.07
N GLY A 32 -2.37 -9.38 -2.09
CA GLY A 32 -1.51 -9.80 -3.19
C GLY A 32 -2.25 -10.08 -4.49
N ILE A 33 -3.49 -10.57 -4.44
CA ILE A 33 -4.32 -10.73 -5.64
C ILE A 33 -4.64 -9.35 -6.23
N LEU A 34 -5.01 -8.38 -5.39
CA LEU A 34 -5.30 -7.02 -5.83
C LEU A 34 -4.07 -6.34 -6.44
N MET A 35 -2.91 -6.47 -5.79
CA MET A 35 -1.67 -5.85 -6.28
C MET A 35 -1.23 -6.39 -7.64
N LYS A 36 -1.39 -7.69 -7.89
CA LYS A 36 -1.14 -8.31 -9.20
C LYS A 36 -2.03 -7.79 -10.32
N GLU A 37 -3.24 -7.31 -10.00
CA GLU A 37 -4.09 -6.67 -10.99
C GLU A 37 -3.70 -5.20 -11.17
N LEU A 38 -3.41 -4.49 -10.08
CA LEU A 38 -3.02 -3.08 -10.11
C LEU A 38 -1.71 -2.80 -10.84
N GLU A 39 -0.75 -3.74 -10.83
CA GLU A 39 0.53 -3.60 -11.55
C GLU A 39 0.40 -3.68 -13.08
N LYS A 40 -0.73 -4.16 -13.61
CA LYS A 40 -0.98 -4.27 -15.06
C LYS A 40 -1.40 -2.96 -15.71
N TYR A 41 -1.81 -1.97 -14.91
CA TYR A 41 -2.30 -0.70 -15.40
C TYR A 41 -1.15 0.24 -15.78
N THR A 42 -1.40 1.08 -16.78
CA THR A 42 -0.54 2.22 -17.12
C THR A 42 -0.91 3.46 -16.30
N PRO A 43 -0.02 4.47 -16.19
CA PRO A 43 -0.34 5.71 -15.47
C PRO A 43 -1.62 6.40 -15.95
N PRO A 44 -1.89 6.57 -17.26
CA PRO A 44 -3.14 7.20 -17.73
C PRO A 44 -4.40 6.40 -17.37
N GLU A 45 -4.33 5.07 -17.35
CA GLU A 45 -5.45 4.23 -16.93
C GLU A 45 -5.70 4.36 -15.42
N LEU A 46 -4.63 4.45 -14.61
CA LEU A 46 -4.74 4.70 -13.17
C LEU A 46 -5.30 6.09 -12.85
N GLU A 47 -4.93 7.13 -13.60
CA GLU A 47 -5.52 8.46 -13.47
C GLU A 47 -7.04 8.41 -13.63
N SER A 48 -7.51 7.74 -14.68
CA SER A 48 -8.94 7.60 -14.98
C SER A 48 -9.66 6.73 -13.92
N LEU A 49 -9.05 5.61 -13.54
CA LEU A 49 -9.60 4.67 -12.57
C LEU A 49 -9.73 5.30 -11.17
N MET A 50 -8.67 5.94 -10.69
CA MET A 50 -8.59 6.48 -9.33
C MET A 50 -9.04 7.95 -9.23
N LYS A 51 -9.24 8.63 -10.37
CA LYS A 51 -9.55 10.05 -10.47
C LYS A 51 -8.49 10.91 -9.77
N ILE A 52 -7.23 10.65 -10.10
CA ILE A 52 -6.04 11.34 -9.57
C ILE A 52 -5.25 12.00 -10.70
N ASN A 53 -4.36 12.93 -10.36
CA ASN A 53 -3.48 13.56 -11.35
C ASN A 53 -2.33 12.64 -11.78
N SER A 54 -1.67 12.98 -12.88
CA SER A 54 -0.59 12.18 -13.47
C SER A 54 0.57 11.89 -12.53
N LYS A 55 0.98 12.89 -11.75
CA LYS A 55 2.06 12.72 -10.77
C LYS A 55 1.69 11.67 -9.72
N LEU A 56 0.47 11.73 -9.18
CA LEU A 56 -0.03 10.77 -8.20
C LEU A 56 -0.23 9.39 -8.80
N ALA A 57 -0.62 9.29 -10.07
CA ALA A 57 -0.75 8.01 -10.76
C ALA A 57 0.61 7.32 -10.95
N GLU A 58 1.64 8.06 -11.36
CA GLU A 58 3.01 7.57 -11.45
C GLU A 58 3.55 7.12 -10.07
N GLU A 59 3.35 7.94 -9.04
CA GLU A 59 3.73 7.59 -7.66
C GLU A 59 3.02 6.32 -7.18
N SER A 60 1.71 6.21 -7.44
CA SER A 60 0.91 5.04 -7.05
C SER A 60 1.37 3.78 -7.76
N LEU A 61 1.60 3.84 -9.07
CA LEU A 61 2.11 2.73 -9.86
C LEU A 61 3.48 2.26 -9.36
N ASN A 62 4.38 3.21 -9.08
CA ASN A 62 5.68 2.92 -8.48
C ASN A 62 5.55 2.23 -7.12
N MET A 63 4.54 2.58 -6.30
CA MET A 63 4.29 1.88 -5.05
C MET A 63 3.76 0.46 -5.28
N HIS A 64 2.87 0.26 -6.26
CA HIS A 64 2.34 -1.06 -6.61
C HIS A 64 3.48 -2.01 -7.02
N PHE A 65 4.39 -1.57 -7.90
CA PHE A 65 5.55 -2.38 -8.29
C PHE A 65 6.54 -2.67 -7.15
N LYS A 66 6.66 -1.76 -6.17
CA LYS A 66 7.53 -1.96 -5.00
C LYS A 66 6.88 -2.83 -3.91
N TRP A 67 5.62 -3.18 -4.06
CA TRP A 67 4.89 -3.97 -3.09
C TRP A 67 5.31 -5.44 -3.16
N SER A 68 5.56 -6.05 -2.00
CA SER A 68 5.88 -7.47 -1.92
C SER A 68 5.49 -8.02 -0.55
N ILE A 69 4.95 -9.25 -0.55
CA ILE A 69 4.63 -10.00 0.67
C ILE A 69 5.90 -10.41 1.41
N GLU A 70 7.05 -10.50 0.73
CA GLU A 70 8.32 -10.93 1.32
C GLU A 70 8.79 -10.03 2.47
N LYS A 71 8.47 -8.72 2.38
CA LYS A 71 8.72 -7.75 3.45
C LYS A 71 8.02 -8.11 4.77
N TRP A 72 7.01 -8.98 4.72
CA TRP A 72 6.26 -9.48 5.88
C TRP A 72 6.61 -10.92 6.26
N LYS A 73 7.42 -11.62 5.45
CA LYS A 73 7.83 -13.01 5.72
C LYS A 73 8.93 -13.09 6.77
N ALA A 74 9.79 -12.08 6.88
CA ALA A 74 10.84 -12.02 7.90
C ALA A 74 10.24 -11.63 9.26
N GLY A 75 10.30 -12.54 10.23
CA GLY A 75 10.27 -12.22 11.65
C GLY A 75 11.64 -11.75 12.15
N TYR A 76 12.28 -10.84 11.42
CA TYR A 76 13.57 -10.27 11.83
C TYR A 76 13.49 -8.75 11.76
N ILE A 77 13.33 -8.20 12.96
CA ILE A 77 13.87 -6.89 13.32
C ILE A 77 15.38 -7.01 13.13
N SER A 78 15.93 -6.16 12.26
CA SER A 78 17.27 -5.58 12.40
C SER A 78 17.25 -4.21 11.74
#